data_AF-K9ZZU5-F1
#
_entry.id   AF-K9ZZU5-F1
#
_cell.length_a   1.000
_cell.length_b   1.000
_cell.length_c   1.000
_cell.angle_alpha   90.00
_cell.angle_beta   90.00
_cell.angle_gamma   90.00
#
_symmetry.space_group_name_H-M   'P 1'
#
loop_
_entity.id
_entity.type
_entity.pdbx_description
1 polymer ?
#
loop_
_entity_poly.entity_id
_entity_poly.type
_entity_poly.pdbx_seq_one_letter_code
_entity_poly.pdbx_strand_id
1 'polypeptide(L)'
;MKRPRLVSIRYAPTRDLSERVQAEQHLVESIQTALGEDVQVLFEEISDDEYWKRTRVRITGPWAQPRNVVFAAVSLCLGEVVEAA
;
A
#
# COMPACT_ATOMS: atom_id res chain seq x y z
N MET A 1 8.74 4.45 -24.05
CA MET A 1 8.13 3.76 -22.90
C MET A 1 7.44 4.79 -22.02
N LYS A 2 6.17 4.58 -21.63
CA LYS A 2 5.48 5.47 -20.67
C LYS A 2 6.12 5.28 -19.29
N ARG A 3 6.37 6.37 -18.56
CA ARG A 3 6.93 6.31 -17.21
C ARG A 3 5.93 5.64 -16.26
N PRO A 4 6.35 4.72 -15.38
CA PRO A 4 5.48 4.15 -14.36
C PRO A 4 4.95 5.26 -13.45
N ARG A 5 3.71 5.08 -12.99
CA ARG A 5 3.03 6.05 -12.13
C ARG A 5 3.16 5.63 -10.67
N LEU A 6 3.16 6.59 -9.76
CA LEU A 6 3.38 6.38 -8.33
C LEU A 6 2.15 6.83 -7.54
N VAL A 7 1.71 5.96 -6.62
CA VAL A 7 0.85 6.30 -5.49
C VAL A 7 1.67 6.17 -4.22
N SER A 8 1.58 7.16 -3.33
CA SER A 8 2.32 7.20 -2.07
C SER A 8 1.34 7.54 -0.95
N ILE A 9 1.19 6.63 0.01
CA ILE A 9 0.22 6.73 1.09
C ILE A 9 0.91 6.46 2.42
N ARG A 10 0.47 7.14 3.47
CA ARG A 10 0.88 6.87 4.84
C ARG A 10 -0.25 6.08 5.51
N TYR A 11 0.11 5.03 6.22
CA TYR A 11 -0.82 4.29 7.09
C TYR A 11 -0.13 3.99 8.42
N ALA A 12 -0.95 3.73 9.45
CA ALA A 12 -0.47 3.35 10.76
C ALA A 12 -0.53 1.81 10.87
N PRO A 13 0.62 1.10 10.86
CA PRO A 13 0.63 -0.36 11.03
C PRO A 13 0.34 -0.75 12.49
N THR A 14 -0.07 -1.98 12.74
CA THR A 14 -0.14 -2.59 14.10
C THR A 14 1.23 -2.60 14.81
N ARG A 15 1.22 -2.62 16.16
CA ARG A 15 2.42 -2.67 17.02
C ARG A 15 3.07 -4.04 16.98
N ASP A 16 2.26 -5.07 16.78
CA ASP A 16 2.76 -6.44 16.73
C ASP A 16 3.45 -6.70 15.39
N LEU A 17 4.68 -7.20 15.45
CA LEU A 17 5.48 -7.42 14.25
C LEU A 17 4.90 -8.53 13.37
N SER A 18 4.34 -9.58 13.96
CA SER A 18 3.76 -10.69 13.20
C SER A 18 2.48 -10.27 12.50
N GLU A 19 1.59 -9.58 13.21
CA GLU A 19 0.37 -9.01 12.63
C GLU A 19 0.71 -7.98 11.54
N ARG A 20 1.76 -7.17 11.74
CA ARG A 20 2.23 -6.22 10.73
C ARG A 20 2.67 -6.91 9.46
N VAL A 21 3.49 -7.95 9.55
CA VAL A 21 3.97 -8.70 8.38
C VAL A 21 2.79 -9.34 7.63
N GLN A 22 1.83 -9.91 8.34
CA GLN A 22 0.61 -10.48 7.74
C GLN A 22 -0.23 -9.41 7.05
N ALA A 23 -0.45 -8.26 7.69
CA ALA A 23 -1.17 -7.12 7.14
C ALA A 23 -0.49 -6.55 5.88
N GLU A 24 0.84 -6.40 5.90
CA GLU A 24 1.62 -5.93 4.76
C GLU A 24 1.57 -6.92 3.59
N GLN A 25 1.69 -8.22 3.86
CA GLN A 25 1.57 -9.25 2.83
C GLN A 25 0.16 -9.27 2.20
N HIS A 26 -0.88 -9.23 3.04
CA HIS A 26 -2.26 -9.17 2.57
C HIS A 26 -2.50 -7.93 1.70
N LEU A 27 -1.96 -6.77 2.10
CA LEU A 27 -2.05 -5.53 1.31
C LEU A 27 -1.41 -5.67 -0.09
N VAL A 28 -0.23 -6.31 -0.17
CA VAL A 28 0.45 -6.57 -1.45
C VAL A 28 -0.44 -7.42 -2.36
N GLU A 29 -0.97 -8.51 -1.83
CA GLU A 29 -1.84 -9.45 -2.56
C GLU A 29 -3.12 -8.76 -3.04
N SER A 30 -3.79 -7.99 -2.18
CA SER A 30 -4.99 -7.23 -2.55
C SER A 30 -4.70 -6.18 -3.64
N ILE A 31 -3.60 -5.44 -3.53
CA ILE A 31 -3.18 -4.46 -4.54
C ILE A 31 -2.88 -5.12 -5.88
N GLN A 32 -2.14 -6.23 -5.88
CA GLN A 32 -1.80 -6.96 -7.10
C GLN A 32 -3.05 -7.56 -7.76
N THR A 33 -3.99 -8.05 -6.96
CA THR A 33 -5.29 -8.53 -7.44
C THR A 33 -6.11 -7.40 -8.07
N ALA A 34 -6.13 -6.22 -7.44
CA ALA A 34 -6.94 -5.09 -7.90
C ALA A 34 -6.34 -4.34 -9.10
N LEU A 35 -5.02 -4.25 -9.20
CA LEU A 35 -4.32 -3.36 -10.13
C LEU A 35 -3.37 -4.06 -11.12
N GLY A 36 -3.13 -5.36 -10.94
CA GLY A 36 -2.23 -6.17 -11.77
C GLY A 36 -0.97 -6.63 -11.03
N GLU A 37 -0.45 -7.80 -11.43
CA GLU A 37 0.76 -8.40 -10.85
C GLU A 37 2.05 -7.62 -11.15
N ASP A 38 2.02 -6.75 -12.15
CA ASP A 38 3.13 -5.87 -12.55
C ASP A 38 3.28 -4.64 -11.65
N VAL A 39 2.44 -4.53 -10.62
CA VAL A 39 2.53 -3.48 -9.59
C VAL A 39 3.58 -3.85 -8.55
N GLN A 40 4.52 -2.92 -8.35
CA GLN A 40 5.48 -2.98 -7.26
C GLN A 40 4.94 -2.21 -6.04
N VAL A 41 4.95 -2.86 -4.88
CA VAL A 41 4.57 -2.29 -3.58
C VAL A 41 5.79 -2.29 -2.67
N LEU A 42 6.12 -1.13 -2.10
CA LEU A 42 7.27 -0.95 -1.20
C LEU A 42 6.83 -0.25 0.07
N PHE A 43 7.20 -0.83 1.21
CA PHE A 43 7.00 -0.27 2.54
C PHE A 43 8.29 0.45 2.98
N GLU A 44 8.22 1.76 3.17
CA GLU A 44 9.32 2.58 3.70
C GLU A 44 9.02 2.96 5.15
N GLU A 45 9.95 2.67 6.07
CA GLU A 45 9.90 3.17 7.43
C GLU A 45 10.37 4.63 7.46
N ILE A 46 9.54 5.55 7.99
CA ILE A 46 9.76 7.00 7.83
C ILE A 46 10.17 7.73 9.13
N SER A 47 10.14 7.11 10.32
CA SER A 47 10.50 7.82 11.57
C SER A 47 10.73 6.92 12.79
N ASP A 48 11.74 7.28 13.59
CA ASP A 48 12.10 6.60 14.84
C ASP A 48 11.31 7.04 16.09
N ASP A 49 10.47 8.08 16.04
CA ASP A 49 9.94 8.69 17.29
C ASP A 49 8.42 8.55 17.53
N GLU A 50 7.60 8.23 16.53
CA GLU A 50 6.14 8.10 16.75
C GLU A 50 5.52 6.94 16.00
N TYR A 51 4.95 6.00 16.77
CA TYR A 51 4.36 4.75 16.28
C TYR A 51 3.28 4.92 15.19
N TRP A 52 2.50 6.00 15.21
CA TRP A 52 1.44 6.28 14.22
C TRP A 52 1.95 6.90 12.90
N LYS A 53 3.24 7.25 12.80
CA LYS A 53 3.85 7.88 11.61
C LYS A 53 4.64 6.93 10.71
N ARG A 54 4.66 5.62 11.02
CA ARG A 54 5.85 4.81 10.70
C ARG A 54 5.95 4.17 9.32
N THR A 55 4.89 4.04 8.53
CA THR A 55 5.03 3.37 7.22
C THR A 55 4.44 4.16 6.06
N ARG A 56 5.28 4.44 5.07
CA ARG A 56 4.85 4.89 3.74
C ARG A 56 4.76 3.68 2.83
N VAL A 57 3.62 3.48 2.21
CA VAL A 57 3.46 2.52 1.11
C VAL A 57 3.63 3.27 -0.20
N ARG A 58 4.55 2.79 -1.03
CA ARG A 58 4.78 3.25 -2.38
C ARG A 58 4.33 2.18 -3.34
N ILE A 59 3.41 2.54 -4.21
CA ILE A 59 2.81 1.63 -5.17
C ILE A 59 3.14 2.20 -6.55
N THR A 60 3.84 1.43 -7.36
CA THR A 60 4.26 1.82 -8.70
C THR A 60 3.80 0.81 -9.72
N GLY A 61 3.17 1.27 -10.80
CA GLY A 61 2.73 0.40 -11.89
C GLY A 61 2.56 1.14 -13.21
N PRO A 62 2.50 0.41 -14.34
CA PRO A 62 2.34 0.97 -15.68
C PRO A 62 0.86 1.24 -16.03
N TRP A 63 0.07 1.74 -15.07
CA TRP A 63 -1.38 1.86 -15.21
C TRP A 63 -1.81 2.78 -16.35
N ALA A 64 -2.63 2.25 -17.24
CA ALA A 64 -3.36 3.02 -18.25
C ALA A 64 -4.63 3.69 -17.67
N GLN A 65 -5.12 3.19 -16.54
CA GLN A 65 -6.34 3.64 -15.87
C GLN A 65 -6.21 5.09 -15.36
N PRO A 66 -7.31 5.86 -15.29
CA PRO A 66 -7.33 7.19 -14.69
C PRO A 66 -6.83 7.21 -13.23
N ARG A 67 -6.27 8.35 -12.80
CA ARG A 67 -5.72 8.52 -11.43
C ARG A 67 -6.73 8.19 -10.33
N ASN A 68 -7.97 8.65 -10.47
CA ASN A 68 -9.03 8.42 -9.49
C ASN A 68 -9.39 6.94 -9.35
N VAL A 69 -9.35 6.17 -10.43
CA VAL A 69 -9.60 4.72 -10.41
C VAL A 69 -8.50 4.00 -9.64
N VAL A 70 -7.24 4.29 -9.96
CA VAL A 70 -6.08 3.71 -9.25
C VAL A 70 -6.14 4.09 -7.77
N PHE A 71 -6.39 5.36 -7.45
CA PHE A 71 -6.45 5.81 -6.06
C PHE A 71 -7.58 5.15 -5.27
N ALA A 72 -8.78 5.02 -5.87
CA ALA A 72 -9.90 4.35 -5.23
C ALA A 72 -9.60 2.87 -4.94
N ALA A 73 -9.01 2.15 -5.88
CA ALA A 73 -8.61 0.75 -5.68
C ALA A 73 -7.60 0.62 -4.53
N VAL A 74 -6.55 1.45 -4.51
CA VAL A 74 -5.58 1.45 -3.42
C VAL A 74 -6.22 1.78 -2.08
N SER A 75 -7.13 2.76 -2.03
CA SER A 75 -7.84 3.11 -0.80
C SER A 75 -8.72 1.98 -0.27
N LEU A 76 -9.36 1.20 -1.15
CA LEU A 76 -10.14 0.02 -0.75
C LEU A 76 -9.25 -1.05 -0.13
N CYS A 77 -8.13 -1.40 -0.78
CA CYS A 77 -7.18 -2.39 -0.24
C CYS A 77 -6.58 -1.97 1.12
N LEU A 78 -6.34 -0.66 1.30
CA LEU A 78 -5.88 -0.14 2.60
C LEU A 78 -6.98 -0.21 3.68
N GLY A 79 -8.25 -0.04 3.32
CA GLY A 79 -9.37 -0.16 4.24
C GLY A 79 -9.49 -1.57 4.81
N GLU A 80 -9.33 -2.60 3.97
CA GLU A 80 -9.37 -4.01 4.36
C GLU A 80 -8.34 -4.34 5.47
N VAL A 81 -7.15 -3.72 5.39
CA VAL A 81 -6.06 -3.95 6.34
C VAL A 81 -6.26 -3.21 7.67
N VAL A 82 -6.97 -2.09 7.65
CA VAL A 82 -7.26 -1.29 8.85
C VAL A 82 -8.47 -1.82 9.61
N GLU A 83 -9.49 -2.35 8.92
CA GLU A 83 -10.69 -2.90 9.56
C GLU A 83 -10.49 -4.32 10.12
N ALA A 84 -9.45 -5.03 9.68
CA ALA A 84 -9.11 -6.38 10.13
C ALA A 84 -8.25 -6.42 11.43
N ALA A 85 -7.79 -5.27 11.92
CA ALA A 85 -6.92 -5.12 13.11
C ALA A 85 -7.64 -4.43 14.27
#